data_AF-A0A971QCP6-F1
#
_entry.id   AF-A0A971QCP6-F1
#
_cell.length_a   1.000
_cell.length_b   1.000
_cell.length_c   1.000
_cell.angle_alpha   90.00
_cell.angle_beta   90.00
_cell.angle_gamma   90.00
#
_symmetry.space_group_name_H-M   'P 1'
#
loop_
_entity.id
_entity.type
_entity.pdbx_description
1 polymer ?
#
loop_
_entity_poly.entity_id
_entity_poly.type
_entity_poly.pdbx_seq_one_letter_code
_entity_poly.pdbx_strand_id
1 'polypeptide(L)'
;MAIRFACPSCRQPIEVDDPLGGQSVACPYCRNVVTAPQTSDWPGREIPLASPVSPAFAPPLPPAGSAPVRAAQPTGSLAIWALTLALMAVALSGLGILVWMANIGMAVEQITGPNASQEEMQRVMQEEMLSGRIRLLTPANSVVFGVAILSGLAGLILSIQSLIRQESRRTTAILACVLSIFFSFCPMLPMLAALAASQAKLAPTAPASETEPAAAAPEDEPAMATSWLTAKPD
;
A
#
# COMPACT_ATOMS: atom_id res chain seq x y z
N MET A 1 -45.54 -6.29 -21.31
CA MET A 1 -44.99 -7.54 -21.87
C MET A 1 -43.55 -7.68 -21.38
N ALA A 2 -42.93 -8.83 -21.60
CA ALA A 2 -41.54 -9.05 -21.20
C ALA A 2 -40.67 -9.11 -22.45
N ILE A 3 -39.59 -8.33 -22.48
CA ILE A 3 -38.59 -8.32 -23.54
C ILE A 3 -37.61 -9.44 -23.25
N ARG A 4 -37.44 -10.35 -24.22
CA ARG A 4 -36.49 -11.45 -24.15
C ARG A 4 -35.40 -11.25 -25.18
N PHE A 5 -34.14 -11.38 -24.75
CA PHE A 5 -32.98 -11.21 -25.61
C PHE A 5 -31.78 -12.01 -25.11
N ALA A 6 -30.80 -12.27 -25.99
CA ALA A 6 -29.58 -12.97 -25.63
C ALA A 6 -28.53 -11.99 -25.07
N CYS A 7 -27.89 -12.33 -23.95
CA CYS A 7 -26.75 -11.55 -23.47
C CYS A 7 -25.59 -11.57 -24.51
N PRO A 8 -25.06 -10.44 -24.98
CA PRO A 8 -23.94 -10.41 -25.93
C PRO A 8 -22.66 -11.04 -25.39
N SER A 9 -22.47 -11.06 -24.05
CA SER A 9 -21.26 -11.62 -23.44
C SER A 9 -21.32 -13.13 -23.20
N CYS A 10 -22.44 -13.64 -22.68
CA CYS A 10 -22.55 -15.05 -22.27
C CYS A 10 -23.60 -15.85 -23.06
N ARG A 11 -24.35 -15.20 -23.95
CA ARG A 11 -25.41 -15.77 -24.80
C ARG A 11 -26.57 -16.43 -24.06
N GLN A 12 -26.68 -16.23 -22.75
CA GLN A 12 -27.83 -16.70 -21.98
C GLN A 12 -29.05 -15.80 -22.23
N PRO A 13 -30.27 -16.36 -22.28
CA PRO A 13 -31.49 -15.59 -22.46
C PRO A 13 -31.78 -14.76 -21.21
N ILE A 14 -32.07 -13.48 -21.38
CA ILE A 14 -32.47 -12.55 -20.32
C ILE A 14 -33.92 -12.14 -20.58
N GLU A 15 -34.71 -12.09 -19.51
CA GLU A 15 -36.08 -11.56 -19.53
C GLU A 15 -36.11 -10.29 -18.67
N VAL A 16 -36.62 -9.20 -19.24
CA VAL A 16 -36.80 -7.91 -18.57
C VAL A 16 -38.17 -7.34 -18.89
N ASP A 17 -38.72 -6.54 -17.97
CA ASP A 17 -40.01 -5.88 -18.20
C ASP A 17 -39.89 -4.81 -19.30
N ASP A 18 -40.94 -4.62 -20.11
CA ASP A 18 -41.02 -3.57 -21.14
C ASP A 18 -40.52 -2.16 -20.72
N PRO A 19 -40.83 -1.62 -19.52
CA PRO A 19 -40.31 -0.30 -19.10
C PRO A 19 -38.78 -0.22 -18.99
N LEU A 20 -38.09 -1.35 -18.95
CA LEU A 20 -36.63 -1.42 -18.93
C LEU A 20 -36.03 -1.50 -20.36
N GLY A 21 -36.85 -1.54 -21.41
CA GLY A 21 -36.39 -1.48 -22.80
C GLY A 21 -35.59 -0.21 -23.08
N GLY A 22 -34.39 -0.36 -23.64
CA GLY A 22 -33.43 0.73 -23.86
C GLY A 22 -32.62 1.14 -22.64
N GLN A 23 -32.89 0.58 -21.45
CA GLN A 23 -32.11 0.86 -20.24
C GLN A 23 -30.94 -0.12 -20.07
N SER A 24 -29.95 0.29 -19.29
CA SER A 24 -28.83 -0.58 -18.89
C SER A 24 -29.28 -1.52 -17.77
N VAL A 25 -29.23 -2.83 -18.05
CA VAL A 25 -29.58 -3.90 -17.12
C VAL A 25 -28.39 -4.83 -16.89
N ALA A 26 -28.29 -5.41 -15.68
CA ALA A 26 -27.23 -6.37 -15.38
C ALA A 26 -27.68 -7.80 -15.75
N CYS A 27 -26.87 -8.52 -16.54
CA CYS A 27 -27.14 -9.91 -16.88
C CYS A 27 -27.11 -10.79 -15.61
N PRO A 28 -28.16 -11.59 -15.30
CA PRO A 28 -28.19 -12.41 -14.09
C PRO A 28 -27.17 -13.55 -14.10
N TYR A 29 -26.67 -13.94 -15.28
CA TYR A 29 -25.72 -15.04 -15.44
C TYR A 29 -24.26 -14.60 -15.36
N CYS A 30 -23.87 -13.55 -16.09
CA CYS A 30 -22.47 -13.10 -16.16
C CYS A 30 -22.20 -11.76 -15.49
N ARG A 31 -23.24 -11.06 -15.02
CA ARG A 31 -23.19 -9.74 -14.36
C ARG A 31 -22.65 -8.59 -15.22
N ASN A 32 -22.43 -8.80 -16.51
CA ASN A 32 -22.13 -7.70 -17.42
C ASN A 32 -23.36 -6.80 -17.60
N VAL A 33 -23.12 -5.50 -17.61
CA VAL A 33 -24.14 -4.48 -17.91
C VAL A 33 -24.35 -4.47 -19.41
N VAL A 34 -25.60 -4.66 -19.84
CA VAL A 34 -26.01 -4.71 -21.24
C VAL A 34 -27.22 -3.81 -21.42
N THR A 35 -27.36 -3.20 -22.60
CA THR A 35 -28.54 -2.40 -22.91
C THR A 35 -29.65 -3.34 -23.37
N ALA A 36 -30.79 -3.31 -22.69
CA ALA A 36 -31.95 -4.08 -23.11
C ALA A 36 -32.46 -3.53 -24.45
N PRO A 37 -32.74 -4.35 -25.47
CA PRO A 37 -33.37 -3.88 -26.69
C PRO A 37 -34.80 -3.39 -26.39
N GLN A 38 -35.35 -2.52 -27.25
CA GLN A 38 -36.74 -2.06 -27.10
C GLN A 38 -37.77 -3.11 -27.56
N THR A 39 -37.34 -4.12 -28.31
CA THR A 39 -38.17 -5.20 -28.84
C THR A 39 -37.51 -6.54 -28.57
N SER A 40 -38.29 -7.60 -28.36
CA SER A 40 -37.71 -8.94 -28.19
C SER A 40 -37.12 -9.42 -29.51
N ASP A 41 -35.81 -9.59 -29.55
CA ASP A 41 -35.09 -10.19 -30.68
C ASP A 41 -34.97 -11.71 -30.55
N TRP A 42 -35.44 -12.28 -29.43
CA TRP A 42 -35.40 -13.71 -29.22
C TRP A 42 -36.25 -14.41 -30.28
N PRO A 43 -35.67 -15.30 -31.09
CA PRO A 43 -36.42 -16.04 -32.09
C PRO A 43 -37.53 -16.76 -31.33
N GLY A 44 -38.78 -16.45 -31.67
CA GLY A 44 -40.00 -17.01 -31.09
C GLY A 44 -40.15 -18.50 -31.40
N ARG A 45 -39.09 -19.28 -31.18
CA ARG A 45 -39.15 -20.72 -31.10
C ARG A 45 -40.15 -21.00 -30.01
N GLU A 46 -41.33 -21.50 -30.41
CA GLU A 46 -42.35 -21.99 -29.50
C GLU A 46 -41.63 -22.71 -28.38
N ILE A 47 -41.75 -22.15 -27.18
CA ILE A 47 -41.26 -22.83 -25.98
C ILE A 47 -41.98 -24.16 -26.04
N PRO A 48 -41.28 -25.30 -26.21
CA PRO A 48 -41.94 -26.59 -26.21
C PRO A 48 -42.75 -26.60 -24.92
N LEU A 49 -44.08 -26.58 -25.04
CA LEU A 49 -44.96 -26.59 -23.89
C LEU A 49 -44.45 -27.74 -23.03
N ALA A 50 -44.19 -27.46 -21.75
CA ALA A 50 -43.75 -28.48 -20.83
C ALA A 50 -44.79 -29.61 -20.86
N SER A 51 -44.48 -30.66 -21.63
CA SER A 51 -45.26 -31.88 -21.55
C SER A 51 -45.13 -32.35 -20.12
N PRO A 52 -46.23 -32.74 -19.45
CA PRO A 52 -46.16 -33.29 -18.12
C PRO A 52 -45.08 -34.38 -18.12
N VAL A 53 -44.15 -34.27 -17.16
CA VAL A 53 -43.03 -35.19 -17.02
C VAL A 53 -43.58 -36.60 -17.05
N SER A 54 -43.33 -37.29 -18.17
CA SER A 54 -43.60 -38.70 -18.26
C SER A 54 -42.66 -39.37 -17.25
N PRO A 55 -43.15 -40.11 -16.23
CA PRO A 55 -42.34 -40.62 -15.12
C PRO A 55 -41.25 -41.63 -15.55
N ALA A 56 -41.08 -41.88 -16.84
CA ALA A 56 -40.11 -42.79 -17.41
C ALA A 56 -38.74 -42.15 -17.73
N PHE A 57 -38.60 -40.81 -17.71
CA PHE A 57 -37.32 -40.17 -18.03
C PHE A 57 -36.51 -39.87 -16.76
N ALA A 58 -35.82 -40.89 -16.24
CA ALA A 58 -34.71 -40.66 -15.35
C ALA A 58 -33.65 -39.86 -16.12
N PRO A 59 -33.20 -38.69 -15.62
CA PRO A 59 -32.15 -37.94 -16.29
C PRO A 59 -30.93 -38.84 -16.47
N PRO A 60 -30.29 -38.85 -17.65
CA PRO A 60 -29.11 -39.67 -17.89
C PRO A 60 -28.07 -39.35 -16.82
N LEU A 61 -27.55 -40.40 -16.16
CA LEU A 61 -26.49 -40.21 -15.16
C LEU A 61 -25.38 -39.37 -15.80
N PRO A 62 -24.92 -38.29 -15.13
CA PRO A 62 -23.80 -37.53 -15.63
C PRO A 62 -22.63 -38.49 -15.87
N PRO A 63 -21.91 -38.38 -17.00
CA PRO A 63 -20.79 -39.27 -17.31
C PRO A 63 -19.82 -39.29 -16.13
N ALA A 64 -19.49 -40.50 -15.65
CA ALA A 64 -18.56 -40.70 -14.55
C ALA A 64 -17.23 -39.99 -14.90
N GLY A 65 -16.99 -38.83 -14.28
CA GLY A 65 -15.82 -38.00 -14.56
C GLY A 65 -16.11 -36.52 -14.85
N SER A 66 -17.37 -36.10 -14.99
CA SER A 66 -17.67 -34.67 -14.95
C SER A 66 -17.41 -34.13 -13.54
N ALA A 67 -16.32 -33.39 -13.40
CA ALA A 67 -15.99 -32.71 -12.15
C ALA A 67 -17.22 -31.89 -11.71
N PRO A 68 -17.60 -31.95 -10.43
CA PRO A 68 -18.77 -31.24 -9.94
C PRO A 68 -18.65 -29.77 -10.34
N VAL A 69 -19.63 -29.28 -11.11
CA VAL A 69 -19.78 -27.86 -11.41
C VAL A 69 -19.89 -27.17 -10.06
N ARG A 70 -18.80 -26.58 -9.59
CA ARG A 70 -18.74 -25.87 -8.31
C ARG A 70 -19.78 -24.75 -8.41
N ALA A 71 -20.90 -24.92 -7.72
CA ALA A 71 -21.84 -23.84 -7.49
C ALA A 71 -21.04 -22.63 -7.04
N ALA A 72 -21.18 -21.51 -7.76
CA ALA A 72 -20.47 -20.27 -7.47
C ALA A 72 -20.74 -19.90 -6.01
N GLN A 73 -19.76 -20.16 -5.13
CA GLN A 73 -19.89 -19.76 -3.74
C GLN A 73 -19.99 -18.23 -3.70
N PRO A 74 -20.85 -17.67 -2.85
CA PRO A 74 -20.95 -16.22 -2.67
C PRO A 74 -19.63 -15.70 -2.08
N THR A 75 -18.74 -15.20 -2.92
CA THR A 75 -17.42 -14.68 -2.51
C THR A 75 -17.45 -13.30 -1.86
N GLY A 76 -18.63 -12.76 -1.56
CA GLY A 76 -18.80 -11.38 -1.08
C GLY A 76 -18.17 -11.07 0.28
N SER A 77 -17.90 -12.07 1.13
CA SER A 77 -17.40 -11.84 2.49
C SER A 77 -15.90 -11.47 2.53
N LEU A 78 -15.03 -12.24 1.86
CA LEU A 78 -13.58 -12.11 2.05
C LEU A 78 -12.99 -10.79 1.55
N ALA A 79 -13.49 -10.26 0.43
CA ALA A 79 -13.00 -8.99 -0.12
C ALA A 79 -13.30 -7.80 0.82
N ILE A 80 -14.44 -7.84 1.52
CA ILE A 80 -14.83 -6.81 2.48
C ILE A 80 -13.94 -6.90 3.73
N TRP A 81 -13.65 -8.11 4.21
CA TRP A 81 -12.71 -8.33 5.30
C TRP A 81 -11.28 -7.88 4.96
N ALA A 82 -10.81 -8.12 3.74
CA ALA A 82 -9.50 -7.64 3.31
C ALA A 82 -9.42 -6.10 3.27
N LEU A 83 -10.45 -5.43 2.74
CA LEU A 83 -10.52 -3.96 2.71
C LEU A 83 -10.55 -3.36 4.12
N THR A 84 -11.37 -3.93 5.02
CA THR A 84 -11.48 -3.45 6.40
C THR A 84 -10.18 -3.61 7.17
N LEU A 85 -9.47 -4.74 7.01
CA LEU A 85 -8.14 -4.93 7.60
C LEU A 85 -7.11 -3.94 7.04
N ALA A 86 -7.14 -3.66 5.73
CA ALA A 86 -6.25 -2.67 5.13
C ALA A 86 -6.50 -1.25 5.68
N LEU A 87 -7.77 -0.84 5.79
CA LEU A 87 -8.14 0.46 6.37
C LEU A 87 -7.74 0.57 7.84
N MET A 88 -7.92 -0.50 8.62
CA MET A 88 -7.48 -0.55 10.02
C MET A 88 -5.97 -0.43 10.15
N ALA A 89 -5.21 -1.11 9.29
CA ALA A 89 -3.74 -1.00 9.26
C ALA A 89 -3.30 0.43 8.93
N VAL A 90 -3.95 1.08 7.96
CA VAL A 90 -3.71 2.50 7.61
C VAL A 90 -3.99 3.42 8.78
N ALA A 91 -5.12 3.26 9.47
CA ALA A 91 -5.50 4.08 10.61
C ALA A 91 -4.52 3.92 11.79
N LEU A 92 -4.14 2.68 12.11
CA LEU A 92 -3.19 2.39 13.19
C LEU A 92 -1.79 2.90 12.86
N SER A 93 -1.34 2.77 11.61
CA SER A 93 -0.06 3.33 11.14
C SER A 93 -0.04 4.86 11.24
N GLY A 94 -1.12 5.52 10.78
CA GLY A 94 -1.27 6.98 10.90
C GLY A 94 -1.23 7.46 12.35
N LEU A 95 -1.93 6.77 13.26
CA LEU A 95 -1.88 7.06 14.70
C LEU A 95 -0.47 6.87 15.27
N GLY A 96 0.24 5.81 14.88
CA GLY A 96 1.63 5.58 15.29
C GLY A 96 2.57 6.71 14.86
N ILE A 97 2.43 7.21 13.63
CA ILE A 97 3.20 8.35 13.12
C ILE A 97 2.89 9.62 13.90
N LEU A 98 1.61 9.90 14.19
CA LEU A 98 1.22 11.07 14.97
C LEU A 98 1.78 11.04 16.39
N VAL A 99 1.70 9.89 17.07
CA VAL A 99 2.26 9.71 18.41
C VAL A 99 3.79 9.85 18.39
N TRP A 100 4.45 9.32 17.37
CA TRP A 100 5.88 9.46 17.18
C TRP A 100 6.31 10.93 16.97
N MET A 101 5.61 11.65 16.08
CA MET A 101 5.85 13.09 15.84
C MET A 101 5.59 13.93 17.10
N ALA A 102 4.53 13.64 17.86
CA ALA A 102 4.23 14.32 19.11
C ALA A 102 5.33 14.10 20.16
N ASN A 103 5.84 12.87 20.29
CA ASN A 103 6.93 12.56 21.19
C ASN A 103 8.24 13.27 20.80
N ILE A 104 8.54 13.36 19.51
CA ILE A 104 9.69 14.14 19.02
C ILE A 104 9.48 15.62 19.31
N GLY A 105 8.30 16.16 19.03
CA GLY A 105 7.97 17.56 19.31
C GLY A 105 8.18 17.91 20.78
N MET A 106 7.65 17.09 21.70
CA MET A 106 7.85 17.30 23.14
C MET A 106 9.32 17.17 23.56
N ALA A 107 10.07 16.23 22.98
CA ALA A 107 11.49 16.07 23.28
C ALA A 107 12.32 17.27 22.79
N VAL A 108 12.00 17.79 21.61
CA VAL A 108 12.67 18.98 21.05
C VAL A 108 12.36 20.21 21.89
N GLU A 109 11.08 20.43 22.23
CA GLU A 109 10.66 21.58 23.07
C GLU A 109 11.37 21.59 24.43
N GLN A 110 11.61 20.41 25.02
CA GLN A 110 12.37 20.30 26.27
C GLN A 110 13.85 20.69 26.12
N ILE A 111 14.44 20.50 24.94
CA ILE A 111 15.86 20.81 24.68
C ILE A 111 16.01 22.29 24.31
N THR A 112 15.15 22.79 23.43
CA THR A 112 15.29 24.11 22.84
C THR A 112 14.61 25.22 23.65
N GLY A 113 13.66 24.86 24.51
CA GLY A 113 12.83 25.81 25.25
C GLY A 113 11.73 26.45 24.38
N PRO A 114 10.79 27.19 25.00
CA PRO A 114 9.55 27.64 24.36
C PRO A 114 9.72 28.75 23.31
N ASN A 115 10.90 29.38 23.23
CA ASN A 115 11.18 30.52 22.34
C ASN A 115 12.27 30.23 21.31
N ALA A 116 12.56 28.96 21.04
CA ALA A 116 13.60 28.60 20.08
C ALA A 116 13.23 29.04 18.66
N SER A 117 14.21 29.59 17.95
CA SER A 117 14.03 29.95 16.55
C SER A 117 13.91 28.69 15.68
N GLN A 118 13.21 28.79 14.53
CA GLN A 118 13.04 27.67 13.61
C GLN A 118 14.40 27.14 13.09
N GLU A 119 15.38 28.02 12.93
CA GLU A 119 16.75 27.66 12.53
C GLU A 119 17.45 26.85 13.62
N GLU A 120 17.30 27.25 14.88
CA GLU A 120 17.86 26.54 16.02
C GLU A 120 17.21 25.17 16.19
N MET A 121 15.90 25.06 15.97
CA MET A 121 15.19 23.78 15.97
C MET A 121 15.68 22.84 14.86
N GLN A 122 15.94 23.36 13.65
CA GLN A 122 16.53 22.56 12.57
C GLN A 122 17.96 22.13 12.88
N ARG A 123 18.77 23.02 13.46
CA ARG A 123 20.17 22.72 13.82
C ARG A 123 20.25 21.65 14.89
N VAL A 124 19.45 21.77 15.95
CA VAL A 124 19.38 20.78 17.04
C VAL A 124 18.85 19.46 16.51
N MET A 125 17.80 19.47 15.67
CA MET A 125 17.28 18.23 15.09
C MET A 125 18.31 17.54 14.18
N GLN A 126 19.09 18.30 13.41
CA GLN A 126 20.18 17.76 12.58
C GLN A 126 21.33 17.21 13.43
N GLU A 127 21.74 17.94 14.47
CA GLU A 127 22.80 17.53 15.39
C GLU A 127 22.42 16.26 16.16
N GLU A 128 21.18 16.19 16.67
CA GLU A 128 20.67 15.00 17.34
C GLU A 128 20.54 13.81 16.38
N MET A 129 20.09 14.03 15.15
CA MET A 129 20.00 12.98 14.12
C MET A 129 21.39 12.43 13.75
N LEU A 130 22.42 13.27 13.69
CA LEU A 130 23.82 12.88 13.46
C LEU A 130 24.47 12.24 14.69
N SER A 131 24.10 12.68 15.89
CA SER A 131 24.65 12.16 17.14
C SER A 131 24.27 10.69 17.37
N GLY A 132 23.13 10.25 16.80
CA GLY A 132 22.53 8.95 17.03
C GLY A 132 21.96 8.80 18.44
N ARG A 133 21.80 9.91 19.17
CA ARG A 133 21.39 9.92 20.57
C ARG A 133 19.87 9.99 20.76
N ILE A 134 19.13 10.31 19.70
CA ILE A 134 17.67 10.19 19.68
C ILE A 134 17.32 8.73 20.02
N ARG A 135 16.75 8.51 21.22
CA ARG A 135 16.15 7.24 21.61
C ARG A 135 14.84 7.06 20.83
N LEU A 136 14.93 6.86 19.52
CA LEU A 136 13.78 6.66 18.64
C LEU A 136 12.93 5.45 19.06
N LEU A 137 13.56 4.47 19.71
CA LEU A 137 12.88 3.30 20.26
C LEU A 137 12.67 3.48 21.77
N THR A 138 11.65 4.24 22.15
CA THR A 138 10.94 3.83 23.36
C THR A 138 10.31 2.45 23.07
N PRO A 139 10.34 1.51 24.02
CA PRO A 139 9.79 0.16 23.80
C PRO A 139 8.32 0.22 23.37
N ALA A 140 7.58 1.21 23.85
CA ALA A 140 6.21 1.48 23.42
C ALA A 140 6.10 1.75 21.91
N ASN A 141 6.95 2.60 21.33
CA ASN A 141 6.91 2.91 19.91
C ASN A 141 7.26 1.68 19.06
N SER A 142 8.24 0.87 19.49
CA SER A 142 8.61 -0.36 18.76
C SER A 142 7.46 -1.37 18.67
N VAL A 143 6.62 -1.48 19.70
CA VAL A 143 5.45 -2.37 19.68
C VAL A 143 4.42 -1.86 18.69
N VAL A 144 4.14 -0.55 18.67
CA VAL A 144 3.18 0.05 17.74
C VAL A 144 3.63 -0.14 16.28
N PHE A 145 4.90 0.12 15.97
CA PHE A 145 5.45 -0.12 14.64
C PHE A 145 5.44 -1.61 14.27
N GLY A 146 5.78 -2.50 15.21
CA GLY A 146 5.74 -3.95 14.97
C GLY A 146 4.34 -4.44 14.63
N VAL A 147 3.32 -4.03 15.39
CA VAL A 147 1.91 -4.38 15.12
C VAL A 147 1.45 -3.81 13.77
N ALA A 148 1.82 -2.55 13.46
CA ALA A 148 1.49 -1.94 12.18
C ALA A 148 2.09 -2.73 11.00
N ILE A 149 3.37 -3.10 11.08
CA ILE A 149 4.06 -3.90 10.04
C ILE A 149 3.40 -5.28 9.87
N LEU A 150 3.14 -5.99 10.97
CA LEU A 150 2.50 -7.31 10.92
C LEU A 150 1.09 -7.24 10.32
N SER A 151 0.32 -6.21 10.67
CA SER A 151 -1.02 -6.00 10.10
C SER A 151 -0.97 -5.66 8.61
N GLY A 152 -0.01 -4.84 8.19
CA GLY A 152 0.22 -4.50 6.78
C GLY A 152 0.63 -5.71 5.95
N LEU A 153 1.51 -6.57 6.47
CA LEU A 153 1.90 -7.83 5.82
C LEU A 153 0.71 -8.80 5.69
N ALA A 154 -0.10 -8.93 6.74
CA ALA A 154 -1.31 -9.76 6.68
C ALA A 154 -2.31 -9.24 5.63
N GLY A 155 -2.53 -7.92 5.57
CA GLY A 155 -3.35 -7.28 4.54
C GLY A 155 -2.81 -7.51 3.12
N LEU A 156 -1.50 -7.38 2.93
CA LEU A 156 -0.83 -7.63 1.65
C LEU A 156 -1.03 -9.08 1.18
N ILE A 157 -0.84 -10.06 2.08
CA ILE A 157 -1.02 -11.49 1.76
C ILE A 157 -2.46 -11.76 1.33
N LEU A 158 -3.46 -11.21 2.03
CA LEU A 158 -4.88 -11.37 1.67
C LEU A 158 -5.22 -10.69 0.33
N SER A 159 -4.67 -9.50 0.07
CA SER A 159 -4.82 -8.82 -1.23
C SER A 159 -4.21 -9.65 -2.37
N ILE A 160 -3.04 -10.25 -2.18
CA ILE A 160 -2.41 -11.13 -3.18
C ILE A 160 -3.28 -12.38 -3.43
N GLN A 161 -3.78 -13.03 -2.37
CA GLN A 161 -4.69 -14.18 -2.52
C GLN A 161 -5.99 -13.79 -3.25
N SER A 162 -6.52 -12.59 -3.00
CA SER A 162 -7.68 -12.06 -3.71
C SER A 162 -7.39 -11.81 -5.19
N LEU A 163 -6.19 -11.34 -5.55
CA LEU A 163 -5.77 -11.15 -6.94
C LEU A 163 -5.64 -12.49 -7.68
N ILE A 164 -5.07 -13.50 -7.03
CA ILE A 164 -4.88 -14.85 -7.60
C ILE A 164 -6.23 -15.51 -7.92
N ARG A 165 -7.27 -15.26 -7.11
CA ARG A 165 -8.61 -15.84 -7.32
C ARG A 165 -9.42 -15.23 -8.47
N GLN A 166 -8.88 -14.27 -9.22
CA GLN A 166 -9.51 -13.64 -10.39
C GLN A 166 -10.98 -13.22 -10.18
N GLU A 167 -11.32 -12.69 -9.00
CA GLU A 167 -12.67 -12.14 -8.81
C GLU A 167 -12.87 -10.87 -9.65
N SER A 168 -14.11 -10.62 -10.07
CA SER A 168 -14.52 -9.47 -10.90
C SER A 168 -14.15 -8.08 -10.34
N ARG A 169 -13.60 -8.01 -9.13
CA ARG A 169 -13.19 -6.79 -8.42
C ARG A 169 -11.66 -6.63 -8.36
N ARG A 170 -10.97 -6.78 -9.48
CA ARG A 170 -9.50 -6.59 -9.57
C ARG A 170 -9.06 -5.20 -9.09
N THR A 171 -9.85 -4.16 -9.38
CA THR A 171 -9.53 -2.78 -9.03
C THR A 171 -9.41 -2.55 -7.52
N THR A 172 -10.33 -3.10 -6.71
CA THR A 172 -10.27 -2.95 -5.24
C THR A 172 -9.07 -3.69 -4.64
N ALA A 173 -8.72 -4.86 -5.18
CA ALA A 173 -7.57 -5.62 -4.70
C ALA A 173 -6.24 -4.92 -5.02
N ILE A 174 -6.12 -4.30 -6.21
CA ILE A 174 -4.96 -3.49 -6.58
C ILE A 174 -4.82 -2.28 -5.65
N LEU A 175 -5.91 -1.55 -5.41
CA LEU A 175 -5.92 -0.37 -4.54
C LEU A 175 -5.48 -0.71 -3.10
N ALA A 176 -6.02 -1.80 -2.54
CA ALA A 176 -5.63 -2.30 -1.22
C ALA A 176 -4.14 -2.70 -1.18
N CYS A 177 -3.62 -3.31 -2.26
CA CYS A 177 -2.22 -3.70 -2.36
C CYS A 177 -1.28 -2.48 -2.39
N VAL A 178 -1.59 -1.47 -3.22
CA VAL A 178 -0.80 -0.23 -3.32
C VAL A 178 -0.77 0.52 -1.99
N LEU A 179 -1.93 0.67 -1.34
CA LEU A 179 -2.03 1.32 -0.03
C LEU A 179 -1.21 0.58 1.03
N SER A 180 -1.30 -0.76 1.05
CA SER A 180 -0.56 -1.58 2.02
C SER A 180 0.96 -1.45 1.83
N ILE A 181 1.44 -1.45 0.58
CA ILE A 181 2.86 -1.25 0.27
C ILE A 181 3.32 0.14 0.72
N PHE A 182 2.58 1.19 0.35
CA PHE A 182 2.95 2.57 0.67
C PHE A 182 3.02 2.80 2.18
N PHE A 183 2.01 2.35 2.92
CA PHE A 183 1.95 2.50 4.38
C PHE A 183 2.92 1.58 5.13
N SER A 184 3.33 0.45 4.56
CA SER A 184 4.36 -0.41 5.16
C SER A 184 5.77 0.14 4.93
N PHE A 185 6.03 0.73 3.75
CA PHE A 185 7.33 1.30 3.43
C PHE A 185 7.58 2.66 4.08
N CYS A 186 6.55 3.49 4.20
CA CYS A 186 6.66 4.83 4.78
C CYS A 186 7.34 4.86 6.16
N PRO A 187 6.96 4.03 7.15
CA PRO A 187 7.63 3.98 8.45
C PRO A 187 8.99 3.26 8.41
N MET A 188 9.24 2.46 7.38
CA MET A 188 10.52 1.75 7.22
C MET A 188 11.65 2.67 6.75
N LEU A 189 11.34 3.67 5.92
CA LEU A 189 12.30 4.65 5.41
C LEU A 189 13.07 5.41 6.52
N PRO A 190 12.43 6.02 7.54
CA PRO A 190 13.16 6.69 8.60
C PRO A 190 14.00 5.71 9.44
N MET A 191 13.54 4.46 9.61
CA MET A 191 14.29 3.43 10.32
C MET A 191 15.54 3.01 9.53
N LEU A 192 15.43 2.83 8.21
CA LEU A 192 16.54 2.55 7.31
C LEU A 192 17.54 3.71 7.27
N ALA A 193 17.07 4.96 7.24
CA ALA A 193 17.92 6.14 7.30
C ALA A 193 18.68 6.22 8.63
N ALA A 194 18.02 5.93 9.76
CA ALA A 194 18.67 5.87 11.07
C ALA A 194 19.72 4.74 11.14
N LEU A 195 19.41 3.57 10.59
CA LEU A 195 20.36 2.46 10.47
C LEU A 195 21.56 2.85 9.60
N ALA A 196 21.34 3.46 8.43
CA ALA A 196 22.42 3.91 7.55
C ALA A 196 23.33 4.94 8.23
N ALA A 197 22.76 5.90 8.96
CA ALA A 197 23.52 6.87 9.74
C ALA A 197 24.38 6.19 10.84
N SER A 198 23.85 5.16 11.50
CA SER A 198 24.60 4.40 12.50
C SER A 198 25.78 3.61 11.89
N GLN A 199 25.61 3.08 10.68
CA GLN A 199 26.67 2.35 9.97
C GLN A 199 27.79 3.29 9.49
N ALA A 200 27.46 4.51 9.08
CA ALA A 200 28.46 5.51 8.68
C ALA A 200 29.43 5.88 9.82
N LYS A 201 28.98 5.79 11.08
CA LYS A 201 29.81 6.05 12.27
C LYS A 201 30.76 4.89 12.61
N LEU A 202 30.42 3.67 12.19
CA LEU A 202 31.20 2.46 12.41
C LEU A 202 32.19 2.18 11.28
N ALA A 203 32.03 2.80 10.12
CA ALA A 203 33.04 2.77 9.07
C ALA A 203 34.33 3.37 9.68
N PRO A 204 35.36 2.54 9.96
CA PRO A 204 36.60 3.06 10.48
C PRO A 204 37.07 4.10 9.47
N THR A 205 37.30 5.32 9.95
CA THR A 205 38.00 6.33 9.18
C THR A 205 39.30 5.65 8.81
N ALA A 206 39.36 5.12 7.58
CA ALA A 206 40.56 4.46 7.08
C ALA A 206 41.66 5.46 7.40
N PRO A 207 42.68 5.08 8.19
CA PRO A 207 43.72 6.00 8.58
C PRO A 207 44.16 6.64 7.28
N ALA A 208 43.95 7.95 7.16
CA ALA A 208 44.34 8.69 5.99
C ALA A 208 45.79 8.27 5.78
N SER A 209 46.03 7.47 4.74
CA SER A 209 47.37 7.03 4.44
C SER A 209 48.13 8.33 4.27
N GLU A 210 48.96 8.63 5.26
CA GLU A 210 49.99 9.64 5.18
C GLU A 210 50.84 9.21 3.99
N THR A 211 50.40 9.61 2.79
CA THR A 211 51.32 9.86 1.70
C THR A 211 52.06 11.11 2.16
N GLU A 212 52.98 10.89 3.08
CA GLU A 212 54.06 11.78 3.45
C GLU A 212 54.59 12.34 2.12
N PRO A 213 54.40 13.63 1.82
CA PRO A 213 55.03 14.21 0.65
C PRO A 213 56.52 14.10 0.90
N ALA A 214 57.14 13.13 0.24
CA ALA A 214 58.57 12.92 0.21
C ALA A 214 59.24 14.29 0.09
N ALA A 215 60.01 14.61 1.13
CA ALA A 215 60.76 15.83 1.29
C ALA A 215 61.39 16.29 -0.04
N ALA A 216 60.82 17.32 -0.64
CA ALA A 216 61.57 18.21 -1.51
C ALA A 216 62.36 19.16 -0.61
N ALA A 217 63.64 19.28 -0.94
CA ALA A 217 64.70 19.88 -0.14
C ALA A 217 64.43 21.33 0.30
N PRO A 218 65.07 21.78 1.40
CA PRO A 218 65.09 23.17 1.79
C PRO A 218 66.04 23.94 0.86
N GLU A 219 65.51 24.86 0.06
CA GLU A 219 66.32 25.97 -0.46
C GLU A 219 66.02 27.22 0.36
N ASP A 220 67.11 27.81 0.83
CA ASP A 220 67.21 28.98 1.67
C ASP A 220 66.40 30.18 1.13
N GLU A 221 65.53 30.77 1.97
CA GLU A 221 65.08 32.15 1.74
C GLU A 221 65.19 32.95 3.06
N PRO A 222 65.99 34.04 3.08
CA PRO A 222 66.38 34.71 4.31
C PRO A 222 65.35 35.72 4.82
N ALA A 223 65.40 35.90 6.13
CA ALA A 223 64.76 36.93 6.92
C ALA A 223 64.69 38.32 6.27
N MET A 224 63.48 38.85 6.13
CA MET A 224 63.15 40.25 6.41
C MET A 224 61.72 40.28 7.01
N ALA A 225 61.60 40.48 8.31
CA ALA A 225 61.47 41.80 8.92
C ALA A 225 60.25 42.57 8.39
N THR A 226 59.16 42.53 9.15
CA THR A 226 58.32 43.69 9.54
C THR A 226 57.12 43.14 10.33
N SER A 227 57.09 43.23 11.66
CA SER A 227 56.71 44.43 12.42
C SER A 227 55.57 45.14 11.71
N TRP A 228 54.37 45.18 12.30
CA TRP A 228 53.63 46.40 12.59
C TRP A 228 52.23 46.08 13.12
N LEU A 229 51.93 46.72 14.25
CA LEU A 229 50.60 47.18 14.69
C LEU A 229 49.64 46.18 15.37
N THR A 230 49.96 45.97 16.65
CA THR A 230 49.00 46.21 17.74
C THR A 230 48.19 47.49 17.53
N ALA A 231 46.86 47.40 17.53
CA ALA A 231 45.99 48.51 17.93
C ALA A 231 44.83 47.95 18.78
N LYS A 232 44.71 48.52 19.97
CA LYS A 232 43.86 48.16 21.11
C LYS A 232 42.51 48.95 20.99
N PRO A 233 41.65 48.99 22.03
CA PRO A 233 40.20 48.88 21.94
C PRO A 233 39.49 50.25 21.86
N ASP A 234 38.17 50.23 21.71
CA ASP A 234 37.22 50.96 22.56
C ASP A 234 35.85 50.25 22.50
#